data_AF-A0A1H0YQN7-F1
#
_entry.id   AF-A0A1H0YQN7-F1
#
_cell.length_a   1.000
_cell.length_b   1.000
_cell.length_c   1.000
_cell.angle_alpha   90.00
_cell.angle_beta   90.00
_cell.angle_gamma   90.00
#
_symmetry.space_group_name_H-M   'P 1'
#
loop_
_entity.id
_entity.type
_entity.pdbx_description
1 polymer ?
#
loop_
_entity_poly.entity_id
_entity_poly.type
_entity_poly.pdbx_seq_one_letter_code
_entity_poly.pdbx_strand_id
1 'polypeptide(L)'
;MRFRDDERAVTVQIGAVLLLGFVVVSMSMYQAAVVPDENRQVEFRHNERVQGDMQEVRNAVLRTAATDGSTPVSVELGARYPARAVFVNPGPPGGTLSTSSLGNLTVRHAVADDAATTPSDFEETRDFWDGSDRNYTTRALTYRPQYAQYGEAPETTYENGLVYNRFDSGNVALTDQSVVSGRRISLVALSGNLSRGGTGTLSVNPRPVSVSTRTVSVSAESEAENVSVVVPTRLGDDTWERLLRDAGQFDGAGDESNRRYVHAVNAGPRPDTVEIVFERNATYQLKLSRVGVGTDVEGTEPAYATSVRDVESPFVNRSYPFEVEVRDKYNNPVPAVVDAGATRTNIPDGVAVEDGRFRYRYAPNTTGEESVNVTYGDTSVPEHDVSGGAFDGSRPENVQYDVRVQSAGGGGDGGGTGGGDDGDTSAITITRFNVNDNSNPAHVRASAQVTAEDADGDDDIRRVTVELVDGTGAVLDSTSREYGGVSSATHNANFDEKRTAGPYVVRVTVIDSDSPPNEEVEEKRVG
;
A
#
# COMPACT_ATOMS: atom_id res chain seq x y z
N MET A 1 62.06 -73.07 48.38
CA MET A 1 60.89 -72.76 47.53
C MET A 1 61.36 -71.80 46.45
N ARG A 2 61.26 -72.19 45.18
CA ARG A 2 61.69 -71.36 44.05
C ARG A 2 60.41 -71.02 43.27
N PHE A 3 59.98 -69.77 43.35
CA PHE A 3 58.88 -69.25 42.54
C PHE A 3 59.25 -69.41 41.07
N ARG A 4 58.39 -70.09 40.30
CA ARG A 4 58.46 -70.07 38.83
C ARG A 4 57.65 -68.84 38.42
N ASP A 5 58.35 -67.80 38.00
CA ASP A 5 57.74 -66.61 37.43
C ASP A 5 57.01 -66.94 36.13
N ASP A 6 55.82 -66.36 36.00
CA ASP A 6 54.82 -66.63 34.97
C ASP A 6 54.88 -65.54 33.89
N GLU A 7 55.94 -65.54 33.07
CA GLU A 7 56.18 -64.52 32.02
C GLU A 7 55.18 -64.55 30.85
N ARG A 8 54.26 -65.52 30.80
CA ARG A 8 53.36 -65.74 29.65
C ARG A 8 52.15 -64.82 29.61
N ALA A 9 51.83 -64.12 30.71
CA ALA A 9 50.73 -63.15 30.76
C ALA A 9 51.12 -61.76 30.20
N VAL A 10 52.41 -61.45 30.12
CA VAL A 10 52.92 -60.09 29.80
C VAL A 10 52.74 -59.74 28.32
N THR A 11 52.89 -60.70 27.40
CA THR A 11 52.78 -60.47 25.94
C THR A 11 51.35 -60.17 25.50
N VAL A 12 50.36 -60.85 26.09
CA VAL A 12 48.93 -60.59 25.84
C VAL A 12 48.53 -59.21 26.37
N GLN A 13 49.04 -58.83 27.54
CA GLN A 13 48.82 -57.50 28.11
C GLN A 13 49.45 -56.40 27.25
N ILE A 14 50.70 -56.56 26.78
CA ILE A 14 51.35 -55.60 25.89
C ILE A 14 50.57 -55.46 24.57
N GLY A 15 50.12 -56.58 23.98
CA GLY A 15 49.28 -56.57 22.78
C GLY A 15 47.94 -55.85 23.00
N ALA A 16 47.28 -56.08 24.12
CA ALA A 16 46.03 -55.41 24.48
C ALA A 16 46.20 -53.91 24.71
N VAL A 17 47.27 -53.48 25.38
CA VAL A 17 47.58 -52.06 25.60
C VAL A 17 47.91 -51.36 24.28
N LEU A 18 48.65 -52.01 23.39
CA LEU A 18 48.97 -51.45 22.07
C LEU A 18 47.71 -51.32 21.20
N LEU A 19 46.85 -52.33 21.15
CA LEU A 19 45.57 -52.27 20.44
C LEU A 19 44.66 -51.17 20.99
N LEU A 20 44.56 -51.06 22.32
CA LEU A 20 43.82 -49.97 22.97
C LEU A 20 44.42 -48.61 22.61
N GLY A 21 45.75 -48.49 22.60
CA GLY A 21 46.46 -47.28 22.17
C GLY A 21 46.11 -46.89 20.74
N PHE A 22 46.12 -47.84 19.80
CA PHE A 22 45.69 -47.58 18.42
C PHE A 22 44.24 -47.12 18.35
N VAL A 23 43.32 -47.77 19.06
CA VAL A 23 41.91 -47.35 19.10
C VAL A 23 41.76 -45.92 19.62
N VAL A 24 42.44 -45.56 20.71
CA VAL A 24 42.39 -44.21 21.29
C VAL A 24 42.96 -43.17 20.31
N VAL A 25 44.08 -43.48 19.64
CA VAL A 25 44.65 -42.59 18.62
C VAL A 25 43.71 -42.43 17.43
N SER A 26 43.13 -43.52 16.93
CA SER A 26 42.14 -43.47 15.84
C SER A 26 40.89 -42.69 16.23
N MET A 27 40.37 -42.88 17.45
CA MET A 27 39.22 -42.11 17.97
C MET A 27 39.56 -40.62 18.11
N SER A 28 40.76 -40.30 18.58
CA SER A 28 41.23 -38.91 18.70
C SER A 28 41.35 -38.26 17.32
N MET A 29 41.86 -38.99 16.33
CA MET A 29 41.95 -38.52 14.95
C MET A 29 40.56 -38.32 14.32
N TYR A 30 39.62 -39.23 14.59
CA TYR A 30 38.23 -39.09 14.14
C TYR A 30 37.57 -37.85 14.76
N GLN A 31 37.77 -37.62 16.06
CA GLN A 31 37.27 -36.43 16.75
C GLN A 31 37.89 -35.12 16.23
N ALA A 32 39.15 -35.15 15.77
CA ALA A 32 39.88 -33.98 15.31
C ALA A 32 39.63 -33.62 13.83
N ALA A 33 39.26 -34.58 12.99
CA ALA A 33 39.08 -34.36 11.55
C ALA A 33 37.64 -34.61 11.09
N VAL A 34 37.08 -35.79 11.40
CA VAL A 34 35.80 -36.22 10.82
C VAL A 34 34.61 -35.53 11.47
N VAL A 35 34.61 -35.35 12.80
CA VAL A 35 33.52 -34.66 13.51
C VAL A 35 33.37 -33.20 13.06
N PRO A 36 34.45 -32.40 12.95
CA PRO A 36 34.39 -31.06 12.35
C PRO A 36 33.80 -31.04 10.93
N ASP A 37 34.23 -31.95 10.04
CA ASP A 37 33.75 -32.01 8.65
C ASP A 37 32.25 -32.33 8.56
N GLU A 38 31.79 -33.30 9.36
CA GLU A 38 30.37 -33.63 9.43
C GLU A 38 29.54 -32.47 10.00
N ASN A 39 30.05 -31.78 11.02
CA ASN A 39 29.38 -30.61 11.60
C ASN A 39 29.35 -29.43 10.61
N ARG A 40 30.43 -29.20 9.86
CA ARG A 40 30.49 -28.23 8.76
C ARG A 40 29.42 -28.52 7.72
N GLN A 41 29.19 -29.78 7.38
CA GLN A 41 28.14 -30.16 6.43
C GLN A 41 26.73 -29.88 6.97
N VAL A 42 26.48 -30.08 8.27
CA VAL A 42 25.21 -29.71 8.92
C VAL A 42 24.97 -28.21 8.86
N GLU A 43 26.00 -27.41 9.16
CA GLU A 43 25.94 -25.94 9.11
C GLU A 43 25.73 -25.40 7.70
N PHE A 44 26.39 -25.99 6.70
CA PHE A 44 26.19 -25.67 5.29
C PHE A 44 24.73 -25.91 4.87
N ARG A 45 24.17 -27.09 5.15
CA ARG A 45 22.76 -27.39 4.84
C ARG A 45 21.80 -26.47 5.59
N HIS A 46 22.12 -26.07 6.81
CA HIS A 46 21.33 -25.07 7.53
C HIS A 46 21.36 -23.72 6.83
N ASN A 47 22.54 -23.26 6.39
CA ASN A 47 22.65 -22.02 5.62
C ASN A 47 21.80 -22.04 4.34
N GLU A 48 21.80 -23.15 3.59
CA GLU A 48 20.94 -23.29 2.40
C GLU A 48 19.44 -23.18 2.74
N ARG A 49 19.00 -23.78 3.86
CA ARG A 49 17.61 -23.64 4.32
C ARG A 49 17.26 -22.21 4.69
N VAL A 50 18.11 -21.52 5.45
CA VAL A 50 17.87 -20.12 5.84
C VAL A 50 17.81 -19.19 4.63
N GLN A 51 18.59 -19.47 3.58
CA GLN A 51 18.45 -18.75 2.32
C GLN A 51 17.06 -18.91 1.70
N GLY A 52 16.46 -20.10 1.80
CA GLY A 52 15.07 -20.35 1.46
C GLY A 52 14.09 -19.58 2.36
N ASP A 53 14.26 -19.68 3.68
CA ASP A 53 13.43 -18.97 4.66
C ASP A 53 13.43 -17.45 4.41
N MET A 54 14.59 -16.86 4.07
CA MET A 54 14.71 -15.44 3.76
C MET A 54 13.99 -15.05 2.45
N GLN A 55 13.95 -15.93 1.46
CA GLN A 55 13.13 -15.73 0.26
C GLN A 55 11.63 -15.82 0.57
N GLU A 56 11.23 -16.69 1.49
CA GLU A 56 9.85 -16.73 1.99
C GLU A 56 9.49 -15.45 2.75
N VAL A 57 10.38 -14.92 3.59
CA VAL A 57 10.21 -13.63 4.27
C VAL A 57 10.02 -12.51 3.25
N ARG A 58 10.87 -12.45 2.21
CA ARG A 58 10.71 -11.50 1.09
C ARG A 58 9.31 -11.60 0.49
N ASN A 59 8.88 -12.81 0.14
CA ASN A 59 7.58 -13.02 -0.50
C ASN A 59 6.41 -12.63 0.43
N ALA A 60 6.53 -12.87 1.73
CA ALA A 60 5.55 -12.44 2.72
C ALA A 60 5.50 -10.91 2.85
N VAL A 61 6.65 -10.22 2.84
CA VAL A 61 6.73 -8.76 2.83
C VAL A 61 6.06 -8.20 1.56
N LEU A 62 6.38 -8.72 0.38
CA LEU A 62 5.78 -8.27 -0.88
C LEU A 62 4.27 -8.52 -0.94
N ARG A 63 3.80 -9.65 -0.39
CA ARG A 63 2.35 -9.93 -0.27
C ARG A 63 1.65 -8.96 0.68
N THR A 64 2.27 -8.69 1.83
CA THR A 64 1.75 -7.75 2.83
C THR A 64 1.77 -6.30 2.32
N ALA A 65 2.69 -5.96 1.43
CA ALA A 65 2.70 -4.66 0.76
C ALA A 65 1.53 -4.50 -0.22
N ALA A 66 1.06 -5.61 -0.82
CA ALA A 66 0.01 -5.61 -1.83
C ALA A 66 -1.40 -5.87 -1.28
N THR A 67 -1.52 -6.37 -0.05
CA THR A 67 -2.79 -6.75 0.57
C THR A 67 -2.76 -6.42 2.06
N ASP A 68 -3.92 -6.16 2.65
CA ASP A 68 -4.03 -5.94 4.10
C ASP A 68 -3.88 -7.24 4.94
N GLY A 69 -3.52 -8.34 4.28
CA GLY A 69 -3.26 -9.64 4.90
C GLY A 69 -1.78 -9.82 5.25
N SER A 70 -1.52 -10.40 6.41
CA SER A 70 -0.19 -10.85 6.81
C SER A 70 -0.13 -12.37 6.99
N THR A 71 1.00 -12.97 6.56
CA THR A 71 1.32 -14.37 6.83
C THR A 71 2.66 -14.45 7.55
N PRO A 72 2.70 -14.98 8.79
CA PRO A 72 3.96 -15.22 9.50
C PRO A 72 4.82 -16.26 8.77
N VAL A 73 6.13 -16.02 8.72
CA VAL A 73 7.14 -16.91 8.15
C VAL A 73 8.09 -17.36 9.26
N SER A 74 8.53 -18.61 9.21
CA SER A 74 9.49 -19.16 10.16
C SER A 74 10.90 -19.09 9.59
N VAL A 75 11.87 -18.63 10.38
CA VAL A 75 13.29 -18.60 10.03
C VAL A 75 14.07 -19.44 11.04
N GLU A 76 14.78 -20.47 10.58
CA GLU A 76 15.65 -21.29 11.43
C GLU A 76 16.91 -20.50 11.81
N LEU A 77 17.05 -20.05 13.07
CA LEU A 77 18.19 -19.22 13.47
C LEU A 77 19.45 -20.04 13.78
N GLY A 78 19.36 -21.35 13.96
CA GLY A 78 20.53 -22.16 14.30
C GLY A 78 20.39 -23.63 13.99
N ALA A 79 21.54 -24.28 13.81
CA ALA A 79 21.61 -25.68 13.42
C ALA A 79 21.71 -26.60 14.63
N ARG A 80 21.25 -27.86 14.47
CA ARG A 80 21.38 -28.90 15.48
C ARG A 80 22.28 -30.02 14.98
N TYR A 81 23.36 -30.28 15.71
CA TYR A 81 24.22 -31.41 15.39
C TYR A 81 23.56 -32.73 15.81
N PRO A 82 23.76 -33.81 15.03
CA PRO A 82 23.26 -35.14 15.39
C PRO A 82 23.94 -35.64 16.67
N ALA A 83 23.20 -36.40 17.48
CA ALA A 83 23.76 -37.04 18.67
C ALA A 83 24.82 -38.08 18.29
N ARG A 84 25.89 -38.15 19.08
CA ARG A 84 27.02 -39.07 18.87
C ARG A 84 27.19 -39.95 20.11
N ALA A 85 27.48 -41.24 19.92
CA ALA A 85 27.54 -42.20 21.03
C ALA A 85 28.84 -42.11 21.87
N VAL A 86 29.98 -41.85 21.22
CA VAL A 86 31.32 -41.85 21.86
C VAL A 86 32.11 -40.56 21.60
N PHE A 87 31.53 -39.60 20.88
CA PHE A 87 32.17 -38.36 20.46
C PHE A 87 31.40 -37.15 20.98
N VAL A 88 32.08 -36.02 21.12
CA VAL A 88 31.49 -34.78 21.67
C VAL A 88 31.32 -33.75 20.56
N ASN A 89 30.13 -33.14 20.51
CA ASN A 89 29.86 -31.98 19.68
C ASN A 89 30.07 -30.68 20.47
N PRO A 90 30.44 -29.57 19.80
CA PRO A 90 30.31 -28.26 20.41
C PRO A 90 28.84 -27.92 20.68
N GLY A 91 28.59 -26.83 21.41
CA GLY A 91 27.23 -26.29 21.57
C GLY A 91 26.57 -26.01 20.21
N PRO A 92 25.24 -26.09 20.11
CA PRO A 92 24.54 -25.86 18.84
C PRO A 92 24.82 -24.44 18.34
N PRO A 93 25.22 -24.27 17.06
CA PRO A 93 25.49 -22.96 16.51
C PRO A 93 24.18 -22.19 16.33
N GLY A 94 24.24 -20.89 16.58
CA GLY A 94 23.12 -19.99 16.41
C GLY A 94 23.32 -19.01 15.27
N GLY A 95 22.48 -17.99 15.26
CA GLY A 95 22.46 -16.94 14.27
C GLY A 95 21.61 -15.79 14.77
N THR A 96 21.76 -14.63 14.14
CA THR A 96 21.00 -13.42 14.46
C THR A 96 20.26 -12.93 13.24
N LEU A 97 18.96 -12.65 13.39
CA LEU A 97 18.17 -11.93 12.42
C LEU A 97 17.92 -10.51 12.94
N SER A 98 18.32 -9.51 12.17
CA SER A 98 18.22 -8.11 12.58
C SER A 98 17.93 -7.15 11.44
N THR A 99 17.22 -6.07 11.74
CA THR A 99 17.04 -4.93 10.83
C THR A 99 18.13 -3.89 11.01
N SER A 100 18.59 -3.28 9.92
CA SER A 100 19.50 -2.12 9.92
C SER A 100 18.97 -1.01 9.03
N SER A 101 19.30 0.25 9.35
CA SER A 101 18.97 1.38 8.47
C SER A 101 19.63 1.20 7.10
N LEU A 102 18.88 1.39 6.02
CA LEU A 102 19.39 1.31 4.65
C LEU A 102 19.47 2.69 4.00
N GLY A 103 18.56 3.60 4.34
CA GLY A 103 18.51 4.96 3.79
C GLY A 103 17.12 5.29 3.27
N ASN A 104 17.04 6.19 2.31
CA ASN A 104 15.79 6.59 1.68
C ASN A 104 15.71 6.05 0.25
N LEU A 105 14.57 5.45 -0.09
CA LEU A 105 14.11 5.35 -1.47
C LEU A 105 13.68 6.76 -1.90
N THR A 106 14.18 7.26 -3.01
CA THR A 106 13.84 8.60 -3.50
C THR A 106 13.26 8.52 -4.90
N VAL A 107 12.07 9.07 -5.10
CA VAL A 107 11.46 9.27 -6.42
C VAL A 107 11.75 10.72 -6.84
N ARG A 108 12.27 10.91 -8.06
CA ARG A 108 12.74 12.22 -8.56
C ARG A 108 12.10 12.57 -9.89
N HIS A 109 11.87 13.87 -10.11
CA HIS A 109 11.29 14.42 -11.33
C HIS A 109 9.98 13.74 -11.74
N ALA A 110 9.19 13.30 -10.75
CA ALA A 110 7.93 12.62 -10.96
C ALA A 110 6.79 13.60 -10.68
N VAL A 111 6.01 13.88 -11.70
CA VAL A 111 4.84 14.74 -11.64
C VAL A 111 3.59 13.89 -11.87
N ALA A 112 2.52 14.11 -11.11
CA ALA A 112 1.25 13.45 -11.40
C ALA A 112 0.67 14.00 -12.69
N ASP A 113 0.63 13.13 -13.70
CA ASP A 113 0.26 13.46 -15.05
C ASP A 113 0.17 12.16 -15.87
N ASP A 114 -0.70 12.16 -16.88
CA ASP A 114 -0.63 11.20 -17.97
C ASP A 114 -0.24 11.95 -19.25
N ALA A 115 1.00 11.76 -19.69
CA ALA A 115 1.53 12.44 -20.87
C ALA A 115 0.75 12.17 -22.17
N ALA A 116 -0.16 11.19 -22.16
CA ALA A 116 -1.04 10.88 -23.28
C ALA A 116 -2.36 11.69 -23.31
N THR A 117 -2.70 12.42 -22.25
CA THR A 117 -3.97 13.15 -22.13
C THR A 117 -3.76 14.67 -22.06
N THR A 118 -4.75 15.42 -22.51
CA THR A 118 -4.74 16.89 -22.48
C THR A 118 -6.18 17.38 -22.33
N PRO A 119 -6.50 18.22 -21.31
CA PRO A 119 -5.60 18.82 -20.31
C PRO A 119 -5.05 17.80 -19.30
N SER A 120 -4.20 18.25 -18.36
CA SER A 120 -3.56 17.37 -17.38
C SER A 120 -4.58 16.61 -16.56
N ASP A 121 -4.46 15.28 -16.53
CA ASP A 121 -5.20 14.47 -15.59
C ASP A 121 -4.56 14.65 -14.19
N PHE A 122 -5.38 14.73 -13.14
CA PHE A 122 -4.97 14.74 -11.74
C PHE A 122 -4.38 16.05 -11.17
N GLU A 123 -4.97 17.22 -11.49
CA GLU A 123 -4.54 18.54 -10.98
C GLU A 123 -4.26 18.53 -9.46
N GLU A 124 -5.20 18.03 -8.64
CA GLU A 124 -5.04 17.95 -7.18
C GLU A 124 -3.90 17.00 -6.73
N THR A 125 -3.66 15.93 -7.49
CA THR A 125 -2.57 15.00 -7.17
C THR A 125 -1.22 15.62 -7.49
N ARG A 126 -1.18 16.59 -8.42
CA ARG A 126 0.01 17.29 -8.88
C ARG A 126 0.58 18.22 -7.79
N ASP A 127 -0.25 18.70 -6.87
CA ASP A 127 0.24 19.52 -5.74
C ASP A 127 1.17 18.70 -4.82
N PHE A 128 0.96 17.39 -4.72
CA PHE A 128 1.88 16.49 -4.03
C PHE A 128 2.92 15.84 -4.95
N TRP A 129 2.57 15.52 -6.19
CA TRP A 129 3.54 15.04 -7.19
C TRP A 129 3.84 16.17 -8.16
N ASP A 130 4.69 17.08 -7.70
CA ASP A 130 5.07 18.34 -8.34
C ASP A 130 6.46 18.29 -9.00
N GLY A 131 7.07 17.09 -9.08
CA GLY A 131 8.42 16.90 -9.59
C GLY A 131 9.53 16.95 -8.53
N SER A 132 9.22 17.42 -7.31
CA SER A 132 10.20 17.44 -6.22
C SER A 132 10.53 16.05 -5.68
N ASP A 133 11.72 15.92 -5.07
CA ASP A 133 12.22 14.63 -4.56
C ASP A 133 11.37 14.10 -3.39
N ARG A 134 10.75 12.92 -3.56
CA ARG A 134 9.94 12.25 -2.53
C ARG A 134 10.72 11.13 -1.86
N ASN A 135 10.89 11.21 -0.53
CA ASN A 135 11.77 10.34 0.25
C ASN A 135 11.02 9.35 1.16
N TYR A 136 11.40 8.08 1.10
CA TYR A 136 10.82 6.99 1.89
C TYR A 136 11.91 6.18 2.60
N THR A 137 12.03 6.37 3.91
CA THR A 137 13.01 5.63 4.71
C THR A 137 12.71 4.13 4.73
N THR A 138 13.74 3.33 4.51
CA THR A 138 13.66 1.87 4.46
C THR A 138 14.81 1.23 5.23
N ARG A 139 14.65 -0.06 5.54
CA ARG A 139 15.59 -0.87 6.31
C ARG A 139 15.95 -2.14 5.55
N ALA A 140 17.14 -2.65 5.81
CA ALA A 140 17.53 -4.00 5.41
C ALA A 140 17.18 -4.99 6.51
N LEU A 141 16.95 -6.25 6.16
CA LEU A 141 16.79 -7.36 7.09
C LEU A 141 17.88 -8.41 6.81
N THR A 142 18.77 -8.64 7.77
CA THR A 142 19.97 -9.47 7.58
C THR A 142 19.97 -10.64 8.56
N TYR A 143 20.11 -11.85 8.03
CA TYR A 143 20.48 -13.03 8.80
C TYR A 143 22.01 -13.19 8.81
N ARG A 144 22.60 -13.24 10.00
CA ARG A 144 24.02 -13.50 10.22
C ARG A 144 24.22 -14.79 10.99
N PRO A 145 24.80 -15.84 10.37
CA PRO A 145 25.11 -17.07 11.07
C PRO A 145 26.28 -16.90 12.05
N GLN A 146 26.30 -17.73 13.10
CA GLN A 146 27.40 -17.87 14.07
C GLN A 146 27.82 -19.34 14.14
N TYR A 147 28.22 -19.88 12.99
CA TYR A 147 28.65 -21.27 12.84
C TYR A 147 30.04 -21.52 13.46
N ALA A 148 30.26 -22.76 13.92
CA ALA A 148 31.52 -23.15 14.53
C ALA A 148 32.52 -23.74 13.52
N GLN A 149 32.05 -24.38 12.44
CA GLN A 149 32.89 -25.11 11.48
C GLN A 149 32.79 -24.57 10.04
N TYR A 150 31.68 -23.92 9.70
CA TYR A 150 31.44 -23.30 8.40
C TYR A 150 31.64 -21.78 8.47
N GLY A 151 32.90 -21.36 8.55
CA GLY A 151 33.29 -19.95 8.69
C GLY A 151 33.10 -19.08 7.43
N GLU A 152 32.91 -19.70 6.27
CA GLU A 152 32.72 -19.00 4.97
C GLU A 152 31.23 -18.75 4.66
N ALA A 153 30.34 -18.95 5.63
CA ALA A 153 28.91 -18.74 5.43
C ALA A 153 28.60 -17.26 5.15
N PRO A 154 27.80 -16.97 4.11
CA PRO A 154 27.42 -15.60 3.81
C PRO A 154 26.41 -15.07 4.84
N GLU A 155 26.34 -13.75 4.93
CA GLU A 155 25.16 -13.09 5.47
C GLU A 155 24.07 -13.03 4.40
N THR A 156 22.85 -13.49 4.72
CA THR A 156 21.72 -13.43 3.78
C THR A 156 20.89 -12.21 4.09
N THR A 157 20.75 -11.31 3.12
CA THR A 157 20.18 -9.97 3.30
C THR A 157 18.99 -9.76 2.39
N TYR A 158 17.90 -9.19 2.93
CA TYR A 158 16.79 -8.59 2.19
C TYR A 158 16.94 -7.07 2.11
N GLU A 159 16.87 -6.51 0.90
CA GLU A 159 16.86 -5.07 0.60
C GLU A 159 15.91 -4.77 -0.57
N ASN A 160 14.99 -3.82 -0.42
CA ASN A 160 14.13 -3.29 -1.50
C ASN A 160 13.48 -4.36 -2.41
N GLY A 161 12.98 -5.45 -1.84
CA GLY A 161 12.37 -6.53 -2.64
C GLY A 161 13.37 -7.50 -3.27
N LEU A 162 14.64 -7.52 -2.83
CA LEU A 162 15.68 -8.43 -3.30
C LEU A 162 16.26 -9.20 -2.11
N VAL A 163 16.57 -10.48 -2.29
CA VAL A 163 17.36 -11.27 -1.34
C VAL A 163 18.67 -11.67 -2.00
N TYR A 164 19.79 -11.51 -1.28
CA TYR A 164 21.12 -11.85 -1.76
C TYR A 164 22.03 -12.32 -0.62
N ASN A 165 23.06 -13.08 -0.98
CA ASN A 165 24.14 -13.48 -0.09
C ASN A 165 25.30 -12.49 -0.18
N ARG A 166 25.80 -12.05 0.97
CA ARG A 166 27.00 -11.24 1.09
C ARG A 166 28.16 -12.08 1.59
N PHE A 167 29.17 -12.20 0.75
CA PHE A 167 30.48 -12.75 1.08
C PHE A 167 31.51 -11.62 1.15
N ASP A 168 32.66 -11.89 1.75
CA ASP A 168 33.80 -10.96 1.72
C ASP A 168 34.33 -10.75 0.29
N SER A 169 34.13 -11.74 -0.59
CA SER A 169 34.56 -11.70 -2.00
C SER A 169 33.56 -11.03 -2.95
N GLY A 170 32.32 -10.78 -2.50
CA GLY A 170 31.27 -10.20 -3.32
C GLY A 170 29.86 -10.63 -2.92
N ASN A 171 28.88 -10.06 -3.62
CA ASN A 171 27.46 -10.32 -3.38
C ASN A 171 26.87 -11.20 -4.50
N VAL A 172 25.98 -12.13 -4.13
CA VAL A 172 25.30 -13.03 -5.07
C VAL A 172 23.79 -12.93 -4.84
N ALA A 173 23.05 -12.45 -5.84
CA ALA A 173 21.59 -12.40 -5.78
C ALA A 173 20.98 -13.80 -5.74
N LEU A 174 19.96 -13.97 -4.88
CA LEU A 174 19.19 -15.20 -4.75
C LEU A 174 17.80 -15.10 -5.39
N THR A 175 17.33 -13.88 -5.61
CA THR A 175 16.02 -13.60 -6.24
C THR A 175 16.19 -12.55 -7.32
N ASP A 176 15.19 -12.44 -8.20
CA ASP A 176 15.10 -11.32 -9.13
C ASP A 176 14.67 -10.02 -8.42
N GLN A 177 14.93 -8.89 -9.07
CA GLN A 177 14.43 -7.59 -8.62
C GLN A 177 12.90 -7.49 -8.83
N SER A 178 12.19 -6.84 -7.91
CA SER A 178 10.74 -6.60 -8.00
C SER A 178 10.35 -5.12 -8.12
N VAL A 179 11.34 -4.24 -8.29
CA VAL A 179 11.16 -2.79 -8.31
C VAL A 179 10.52 -2.34 -9.61
N VAL A 180 10.93 -2.90 -10.74
CA VAL A 180 10.45 -2.50 -12.08
C VAL A 180 9.80 -3.67 -12.80
N SER A 181 8.60 -3.43 -13.36
CA SER A 181 7.89 -4.35 -14.24
C SER A 181 7.14 -3.56 -15.32
N GLY A 182 7.72 -3.47 -16.52
CA GLY A 182 7.24 -2.61 -17.59
C GLY A 182 7.22 -1.15 -17.14
N ARG A 183 6.05 -0.52 -17.23
CA ARG A 183 5.81 0.85 -16.75
C ARG A 183 5.44 0.93 -15.26
N ARG A 184 5.36 -0.20 -14.56
CA ARG A 184 5.04 -0.23 -13.13
C ARG A 184 6.30 -0.17 -12.30
N ILE A 185 6.35 0.78 -11.37
CA ILE A 185 7.41 0.97 -10.39
C ILE A 185 6.84 0.62 -9.02
N SER A 186 7.34 -0.42 -8.37
CA SER A 186 6.85 -0.92 -7.07
C SER A 186 7.90 -0.76 -5.98
N LEU A 187 7.69 0.21 -5.07
CA LEU A 187 8.61 0.50 -3.98
C LEU A 187 8.00 0.09 -2.64
N VAL A 188 8.68 -0.81 -1.95
CA VAL A 188 8.26 -1.31 -0.63
C VAL A 188 9.27 -0.86 0.42
N ALA A 189 8.86 0.09 1.27
CA ALA A 189 9.64 0.54 2.41
C ALA A 189 9.48 -0.43 3.59
N LEU A 190 10.59 -1.01 4.05
CA LEU A 190 10.61 -1.84 5.25
C LEU A 190 10.86 -0.96 6.49
N SER A 191 10.04 -1.14 7.52
CA SER A 191 10.10 -0.38 8.77
C SER A 191 10.07 -1.29 10.00
N GLY A 192 10.33 -0.71 11.16
CA GLY A 192 10.39 -1.41 12.43
C GLY A 192 11.78 -1.92 12.81
N ASN A 193 11.89 -2.39 14.04
CA ASN A 193 13.11 -2.86 14.67
C ASN A 193 12.99 -4.33 15.02
N LEU A 194 13.84 -5.15 14.41
CA LEU A 194 14.04 -6.54 14.78
C LEU A 194 15.50 -6.76 15.14
N SER A 195 15.74 -7.45 16.25
CA SER A 195 17.05 -7.99 16.61
C SER A 195 16.82 -9.19 17.51
N ARG A 196 17.02 -10.38 16.98
CA ARG A 196 16.77 -11.65 17.67
C ARG A 196 17.86 -12.64 17.29
N GLY A 197 18.57 -13.13 18.31
CA GLY A 197 19.53 -14.21 18.19
C GLY A 197 19.04 -15.48 18.87
N GLY A 198 19.46 -16.63 18.37
CA GLY A 198 19.11 -17.92 18.99
C GLY A 198 19.57 -19.13 18.20
N THR A 199 19.22 -20.31 18.71
CA THR A 199 19.50 -21.62 18.12
C THR A 199 18.23 -22.37 17.68
N GLY A 200 17.08 -21.70 17.76
CA GLY A 200 15.76 -22.22 17.39
C GLY A 200 15.15 -21.44 16.24
N THR A 201 13.85 -21.62 16.02
CA THR A 201 13.11 -20.93 14.97
C THR A 201 12.54 -19.61 15.48
N LEU A 202 12.64 -18.55 14.67
CA LEU A 202 11.97 -17.28 14.90
C LEU A 202 10.82 -17.12 13.91
N SER A 203 9.64 -16.74 14.42
CA SER A 203 8.53 -16.32 13.55
C SER A 203 8.67 -14.83 13.21
N VAL A 204 8.85 -14.52 11.94
CA VAL A 204 8.82 -13.17 11.38
C VAL A 204 7.42 -12.90 10.88
N ASN A 205 6.78 -11.85 11.41
CA ASN A 205 5.42 -11.48 11.07
C ASN A 205 5.42 -10.08 10.45
N PRO A 206 5.46 -9.95 9.11
CA PRO A 206 5.28 -8.66 8.43
C PRO A 206 3.93 -8.04 8.80
N ARG A 207 3.84 -6.72 8.90
CA ARG A 207 2.59 -6.02 9.22
C ARG A 207 2.30 -4.98 8.14
N PRO A 208 1.07 -4.93 7.61
CA PRO A 208 0.67 -3.84 6.72
C PRO A 208 0.72 -2.53 7.51
N VAL A 209 1.37 -1.50 6.96
CA VAL A 209 1.38 -0.15 7.55
C VAL A 209 0.74 0.82 6.57
N SER A 210 1.10 0.71 5.30
CA SER A 210 0.44 1.38 4.19
C SER A 210 0.48 0.43 3.00
N VAL A 211 -0.70 -0.11 2.67
CA VAL A 211 -0.87 -1.15 1.65
C VAL A 211 -1.19 -0.48 0.33
N SER A 212 -0.52 -0.89 -0.74
CA SER A 212 -0.74 -0.26 -2.02
C SER A 212 -2.02 -0.73 -2.72
N THR A 213 -3.11 -0.08 -2.34
CA THR A 213 -4.44 -0.19 -2.95
C THR A 213 -4.58 0.75 -4.15
N ARG A 214 -3.78 1.82 -4.23
CA ARG A 214 -3.80 2.79 -5.32
C ARG A 214 -2.48 2.82 -6.09
N THR A 215 -2.54 3.24 -7.35
CA THR A 215 -1.39 3.64 -8.15
C THR A 215 -1.51 5.10 -8.53
N VAL A 216 -0.39 5.78 -8.73
CA VAL A 216 -0.34 7.13 -9.27
C VAL A 216 0.35 7.10 -10.63
N SER A 217 -0.30 7.70 -11.63
CA SER A 217 0.29 7.94 -12.93
C SER A 217 1.28 9.10 -12.80
N VAL A 218 2.54 8.87 -13.15
CA VAL A 218 3.58 9.90 -13.10
C VAL A 218 4.35 9.99 -14.40
N SER A 219 4.65 11.21 -14.82
CA SER A 219 5.52 11.54 -15.96
C SER A 219 6.60 12.54 -15.52
N ALA A 220 7.55 12.85 -16.40
CA ALA A 220 8.49 13.95 -16.17
C ALA A 220 7.85 15.28 -16.57
N GLU A 221 8.16 16.37 -15.86
CA GLU A 221 7.59 17.70 -16.15
C GLU A 221 7.94 18.19 -17.56
N SER A 222 9.15 17.87 -18.02
CA SER A 222 9.69 18.26 -19.31
C SER A 222 10.11 17.05 -20.13
N GLU A 223 9.91 17.11 -21.45
CA GLU A 223 10.41 16.09 -22.40
C GLU A 223 11.94 15.94 -22.38
N ALA A 224 12.66 16.90 -21.80
CA ALA A 224 14.11 16.84 -21.64
C ALA A 224 14.57 16.06 -20.39
N GLU A 225 13.65 15.72 -19.49
CA GLU A 225 13.93 15.07 -18.21
C GLU A 225 13.47 13.61 -18.19
N ASN A 226 13.99 12.86 -17.23
CA ASN A 226 13.66 11.47 -16.99
C ASN A 226 13.17 11.34 -15.55
N VAL A 227 12.06 10.63 -15.34
CA VAL A 227 11.71 10.12 -14.01
C VAL A 227 12.85 9.21 -13.57
N SER A 228 13.27 9.30 -12.31
CA SER A 228 14.26 8.38 -11.74
C SER A 228 13.90 7.94 -10.33
N VAL A 229 14.39 6.76 -9.96
CA VAL A 229 14.29 6.23 -8.59
C VAL A 229 15.67 5.92 -8.06
N VAL A 230 16.03 6.54 -6.94
CA VAL A 230 17.21 6.22 -6.16
C VAL A 230 16.86 5.14 -5.16
N VAL A 231 17.52 3.99 -5.27
CA VAL A 231 17.36 2.83 -4.41
C VAL A 231 18.57 2.73 -3.48
N PRO A 232 18.40 2.76 -2.14
CA PRO A 232 19.51 2.56 -1.22
C PRO A 232 19.84 1.06 -1.13
N THR A 233 21.05 0.66 -1.45
CA THR A 233 21.42 -0.74 -1.70
C THR A 233 22.91 -0.94 -1.48
N ARG A 234 23.29 -2.07 -0.88
CA ARG A 234 24.71 -2.48 -0.78
C ARG A 234 25.21 -3.20 -2.04
N LEU A 235 24.35 -3.42 -3.03
CA LEU A 235 24.73 -3.88 -4.38
C LEU A 235 25.09 -2.69 -5.27
N GLY A 236 26.17 -2.82 -6.04
CA GLY A 236 26.57 -1.82 -7.03
C GLY A 236 25.63 -1.74 -8.24
N ASP A 237 25.75 -0.64 -8.98
CA ASP A 237 25.01 -0.31 -10.20
C ASP A 237 25.16 -1.38 -11.29
N ASP A 238 26.37 -1.89 -11.54
CA ASP A 238 26.60 -3.01 -12.48
C ASP A 238 25.76 -4.25 -12.14
N THR A 239 25.53 -4.51 -10.85
CA THR A 239 24.73 -5.67 -10.42
C THR A 239 23.24 -5.40 -10.61
N TRP A 240 22.79 -4.20 -10.31
CA TRP A 240 21.41 -3.79 -10.57
C TRP A 240 21.07 -3.75 -12.05
N GLU A 241 21.99 -3.29 -12.90
CA GLU A 241 21.81 -3.33 -14.36
C GLU A 241 21.63 -4.76 -14.85
N ARG A 242 22.48 -5.69 -14.41
CA ARG A 242 22.34 -7.12 -14.75
C ARG A 242 20.99 -7.69 -14.29
N LEU A 243 20.58 -7.40 -13.06
CA LEU A 243 19.28 -7.86 -12.53
C LEU A 243 18.11 -7.32 -13.37
N LEU A 244 18.16 -6.06 -13.78
CA LEU A 244 17.13 -5.45 -14.63
C LEU A 244 17.16 -6.00 -16.07
N ARG A 245 18.35 -6.31 -16.59
CA ARG A 245 18.53 -6.94 -17.91
C ARG A 245 18.00 -8.37 -17.93
N ASP A 246 18.33 -9.16 -16.91
CA ASP A 246 17.87 -10.55 -16.76
C ASP A 246 16.34 -10.61 -16.57
N ALA A 247 15.78 -9.64 -15.86
CA ALA A 247 14.32 -9.45 -15.74
C ALA A 247 13.66 -8.87 -17.01
N GLY A 248 14.42 -8.58 -18.07
CA GLY A 248 13.91 -8.04 -19.33
C GLY A 248 13.36 -6.61 -19.23
N GLN A 249 13.84 -5.82 -18.26
CA GLN A 249 13.40 -4.44 -17.99
C GLN A 249 14.37 -3.38 -18.51
N PHE A 250 15.65 -3.75 -18.65
CA PHE A 250 16.69 -2.85 -19.14
C PHE A 250 16.67 -2.74 -20.67
N ASP A 251 16.48 -1.52 -21.16
CA ASP A 251 16.57 -1.18 -22.58
C ASP A 251 18.02 -0.79 -22.93
N GLY A 252 18.50 0.32 -22.36
CA GLY A 252 19.85 0.86 -22.57
C GLY A 252 20.11 1.46 -23.95
N ALA A 253 19.26 1.19 -24.92
CA ALA A 253 19.41 1.62 -26.31
C ALA A 253 18.39 2.71 -26.72
N GLY A 254 17.35 2.97 -25.93
CA GLY A 254 16.24 3.85 -26.29
C GLY A 254 15.41 3.28 -27.44
N ASP A 255 15.26 1.96 -27.50
CA ASP A 255 14.49 1.27 -28.54
C ASP A 255 13.00 1.25 -28.19
N GLU A 256 12.30 2.26 -28.71
CA GLU A 256 10.84 2.44 -28.54
C GLU A 256 10.00 1.26 -29.07
N SER A 257 10.57 0.34 -29.86
CA SER A 257 9.84 -0.82 -30.37
C SER A 257 9.68 -1.94 -29.34
N ASN A 258 10.46 -1.90 -28.26
CA ASN A 258 10.39 -2.90 -27.20
C ASN A 258 9.51 -2.42 -26.01
N ARG A 259 9.27 -3.32 -25.06
CA ARG A 259 8.45 -3.03 -23.86
C ARG A 259 9.30 -2.89 -22.60
N ARG A 260 10.50 -2.34 -22.74
CA ARG A 260 11.47 -2.09 -21.67
C ARG A 260 11.56 -0.59 -21.46
N TYR A 261 11.63 -0.17 -20.21
CA TYR A 261 11.47 1.25 -19.87
C TYR A 261 12.55 1.75 -18.91
N VAL A 262 13.59 0.96 -18.66
CA VAL A 262 14.78 1.43 -17.95
C VAL A 262 15.84 1.82 -18.95
N HIS A 263 16.15 3.12 -18.96
CA HIS A 263 17.12 3.73 -19.84
C HIS A 263 18.54 3.50 -19.36
N ALA A 264 18.80 3.75 -18.06
CA ALA A 264 20.13 3.65 -17.48
C ALA A 264 20.07 3.25 -16.01
N VAL A 265 21.17 2.66 -15.52
CA VAL A 265 21.40 2.37 -14.11
C VAL A 265 22.75 2.99 -13.75
N ASN A 266 22.73 3.96 -12.85
CA ASN A 266 23.92 4.72 -12.46
C ASN A 266 24.23 4.53 -10.98
N ALA A 267 25.49 4.76 -10.60
CA ALA A 267 25.82 5.04 -9.22
C ALA A 267 24.98 6.22 -8.70
N GLY A 268 24.29 6.03 -7.58
CA GLY A 268 23.42 7.06 -7.02
C GLY A 268 24.20 8.21 -6.35
N PRO A 269 23.51 9.26 -5.92
CA PRO A 269 24.11 10.48 -5.40
C PRO A 269 24.82 10.30 -4.05
N ARG A 270 24.64 9.16 -3.39
CA ARG A 270 25.25 8.82 -2.09
C ARG A 270 25.92 7.44 -2.16
N PRO A 271 26.87 7.14 -1.27
CA PRO A 271 27.38 5.78 -1.11
C PRO A 271 26.24 4.80 -0.84
N ASP A 272 26.38 3.57 -1.33
CA ASP A 272 25.37 2.51 -1.19
C ASP A 272 23.98 2.93 -1.72
N THR A 273 23.96 3.62 -2.86
CA THR A 273 22.73 3.93 -3.61
C THR A 273 22.93 3.70 -5.10
N VAL A 274 21.86 3.31 -5.78
CA VAL A 274 21.79 3.17 -7.24
C VAL A 274 20.63 4.01 -7.77
N GLU A 275 20.84 4.75 -8.85
CA GLU A 275 19.79 5.51 -9.53
C GLU A 275 19.34 4.75 -10.78
N ILE A 276 18.06 4.38 -10.80
CA ILE A 276 17.39 3.77 -11.96
C ILE A 276 16.72 4.90 -12.74
N VAL A 277 17.17 5.15 -13.96
CA VAL A 277 16.66 6.19 -14.85
C VAL A 277 15.71 5.55 -15.86
N PHE A 278 14.48 6.06 -15.93
CA PHE A 278 13.45 5.54 -16.82
C PHE A 278 13.44 6.26 -18.16
N GLU A 279 12.81 5.68 -19.19
CA GLU A 279 12.67 6.31 -20.51
C GLU A 279 11.88 7.63 -20.46
N ARG A 280 12.19 8.54 -21.39
CA ARG A 280 11.51 9.84 -21.53
C ARG A 280 10.13 9.68 -22.15
N ASN A 281 9.32 10.74 -22.07
CA ASN A 281 8.03 10.84 -22.77
C ASN A 281 7.12 9.61 -22.53
N ALA A 282 7.14 9.10 -21.31
CA ALA A 282 6.39 7.91 -20.91
C ALA A 282 5.75 8.13 -19.54
N THR A 283 4.51 7.67 -19.41
CA THR A 283 3.79 7.62 -18.13
C THR A 283 4.11 6.32 -17.40
N TYR A 284 4.42 6.43 -16.10
CA TYR A 284 4.70 5.31 -15.20
C TYR A 284 3.61 5.15 -14.15
N GLN A 285 3.37 3.92 -13.73
CA GLN A 285 2.44 3.61 -12.64
C GLN A 285 3.24 3.35 -11.38
N LEU A 286 3.26 4.32 -10.47
CA LEU A 286 3.98 4.23 -9.22
C LEU A 286 3.10 3.58 -8.15
N LYS A 287 3.67 2.55 -7.52
CA LYS A 287 3.06 1.71 -6.49
C LYS A 287 3.93 1.76 -5.24
N LEU A 288 3.48 2.44 -4.18
CA LEU A 288 4.26 2.67 -2.97
C LEU A 288 3.62 1.95 -1.77
N SER A 289 4.43 1.30 -0.94
CA SER A 289 3.94 0.61 0.25
C SER A 289 4.91 0.72 1.41
N ARG A 290 4.37 0.57 2.62
CA ARG A 290 5.13 0.46 3.86
C ARG A 290 4.75 -0.81 4.60
N VAL A 291 5.75 -1.62 4.95
CA VAL A 291 5.59 -2.86 5.71
C VAL A 291 6.44 -2.80 6.96
N GLY A 292 5.89 -3.23 8.10
CA GLY A 292 6.57 -3.28 9.38
C GLY A 292 7.04 -4.68 9.74
N VAL A 293 8.21 -4.80 10.37
CA VAL A 293 8.68 -6.04 11.02
C VAL A 293 9.22 -5.73 12.41
N GLY A 294 8.96 -6.64 13.37
CA GLY A 294 9.43 -6.46 14.75
C GLY A 294 8.62 -5.44 15.56
N THR A 295 9.32 -4.53 16.24
CA THR A 295 8.74 -3.47 17.09
C THR A 295 8.90 -2.10 16.44
N ASP A 296 8.37 -1.04 17.07
CA ASP A 296 8.53 0.36 16.62
C ASP A 296 8.06 0.57 15.16
N VAL A 297 6.92 -0.06 14.86
CA VAL A 297 6.21 0.10 13.59
C VAL A 297 5.09 1.11 13.83
N GLU A 298 5.35 2.35 13.43
CA GLU A 298 4.39 3.44 13.47
C GLU A 298 3.53 3.45 12.20
N GLY A 299 2.30 3.97 12.32
CA GLY A 299 1.38 4.20 11.20
C GLY A 299 1.88 5.26 10.22
N THR A 300 1.02 5.63 9.29
CA THR A 300 1.21 6.77 8.39
C THR A 300 0.28 7.92 8.78
N GLU A 301 0.61 9.10 8.29
CA GLU A 301 -0.13 10.34 8.48
C GLU A 301 -0.63 10.84 7.12
N PRO A 302 -1.72 11.63 7.07
CA PRO A 302 -2.13 12.37 5.89
C PRO A 302 -0.96 13.15 5.28
N ALA A 303 -0.85 13.13 3.96
CA ALA A 303 0.18 13.84 3.21
C ALA A 303 -0.39 14.70 2.09
N TYR A 304 -1.52 14.30 1.49
CA TYR A 304 -2.25 15.11 0.53
C TYR A 304 -3.68 14.65 0.33
N ALA A 305 -4.51 15.54 -0.19
CA ALA A 305 -5.86 15.26 -0.66
C ALA A 305 -5.88 15.22 -2.19
N THR A 306 -6.85 14.50 -2.75
CA THR A 306 -7.03 14.44 -4.20
C THR A 306 -8.49 14.24 -4.56
N SER A 307 -8.89 14.73 -5.72
CA SER A 307 -10.21 14.44 -6.28
C SER A 307 -10.27 13.01 -6.83
N VAL A 308 -11.32 12.29 -6.45
CA VAL A 308 -11.69 10.98 -7.03
C VAL A 308 -12.87 11.12 -7.98
N ARG A 309 -13.76 12.08 -7.70
CA ARG A 309 -14.92 12.40 -8.53
C ARG A 309 -15.15 13.90 -8.49
N ASP A 310 -15.14 14.52 -9.67
CA ASP A 310 -15.32 15.95 -9.82
C ASP A 310 -16.80 16.37 -9.83
N VAL A 311 -17.02 17.68 -9.68
CA VAL A 311 -18.33 18.33 -9.89
C VAL A 311 -18.45 18.72 -11.38
N GLU A 312 -19.08 17.87 -12.18
CA GLU A 312 -19.22 18.13 -13.62
C GLU A 312 -20.38 19.09 -13.93
N SER A 313 -20.07 20.26 -14.48
CA SER A 313 -21.01 21.24 -15.09
C SER A 313 -22.34 21.40 -14.32
N PRO A 314 -22.31 21.93 -13.08
CA PRO A 314 -23.50 21.95 -12.24
C PRO A 314 -24.55 22.97 -12.72
N PHE A 315 -25.83 22.63 -12.55
CA PHE A 315 -26.96 23.54 -12.74
C PHE A 315 -27.53 23.97 -11.39
N VAL A 316 -28.15 25.15 -11.36
CA VAL A 316 -28.86 25.63 -10.17
C VAL A 316 -30.00 24.69 -9.76
N ASN A 317 -30.22 24.59 -8.45
CA ASN A 317 -31.24 23.78 -7.79
C ASN A 317 -31.16 22.28 -8.10
N ARG A 318 -29.99 21.81 -8.53
CA ARG A 318 -29.68 20.39 -8.69
C ARG A 318 -28.57 19.98 -7.73
N SER A 319 -28.44 18.68 -7.51
CA SER A 319 -27.46 18.14 -6.59
C SER A 319 -26.42 17.28 -7.29
N TYR A 320 -25.15 17.52 -6.95
CA TYR A 320 -24.00 16.89 -7.58
C TYR A 320 -23.12 16.23 -6.52
N PRO A 321 -22.90 14.90 -6.60
CA PRO A 321 -21.95 14.23 -5.74
C PRO A 321 -20.52 14.47 -6.24
N PHE A 322 -19.61 14.75 -5.32
CA PHE A 322 -18.17 14.76 -5.56
C PHE A 322 -17.46 13.99 -4.45
N GLU A 323 -16.26 13.50 -4.74
CA GLU A 323 -15.53 12.64 -3.81
C GLU A 323 -14.07 13.06 -3.73
N VAL A 324 -13.59 13.18 -2.49
CA VAL A 324 -12.21 13.51 -2.15
C VAL A 324 -11.59 12.35 -1.39
N GLU A 325 -10.32 12.09 -1.62
CA GLU A 325 -9.56 11.08 -0.90
C GLU A 325 -8.31 11.71 -0.27
N VAL A 326 -8.18 11.56 1.05
CA VAL A 326 -6.98 11.92 1.80
C VAL A 326 -6.06 10.72 1.84
N ARG A 327 -4.84 10.92 1.33
CA ARG A 327 -3.82 9.89 1.17
C ARG A 327 -2.63 10.17 2.04
N ASP A 328 -1.98 9.11 2.49
CA ASP A 328 -0.64 9.20 3.04
C ASP A 328 0.41 9.41 1.94
N LYS A 329 1.66 9.63 2.35
CA LYS A 329 2.76 9.84 1.39
C LYS A 329 3.02 8.64 0.47
N TYR A 330 2.51 7.45 0.79
CA TYR A 330 2.61 6.26 -0.06
C TYR A 330 1.42 6.14 -1.02
N ASN A 331 0.65 7.22 -1.21
CA ASN A 331 -0.51 7.29 -2.10
C ASN A 331 -1.64 6.34 -1.68
N ASN A 332 -1.73 5.96 -0.40
CA ASN A 332 -2.80 5.08 0.08
C ASN A 332 -3.76 5.84 1.00
N PRO A 333 -5.08 5.57 0.93
CA PRO A 333 -6.06 6.26 1.75
C PRO A 333 -5.75 6.15 3.24
N VAL A 334 -5.93 7.24 3.99
CA VAL A 334 -5.68 7.30 5.43
C VAL A 334 -6.80 8.06 6.14
N PRO A 335 -7.27 7.61 7.31
CA PRO A 335 -8.30 8.33 8.06
C PRO A 335 -7.89 9.78 8.35
N ALA A 336 -8.81 10.71 8.10
CA ALA A 336 -8.62 12.13 8.32
C ALA A 336 -9.94 12.80 8.76
N VAL A 337 -9.85 14.04 9.22
CA VAL A 337 -10.99 14.95 9.39
C VAL A 337 -10.92 15.92 8.23
N VAL A 338 -12.04 16.11 7.52
CA VAL A 338 -12.09 16.89 6.28
C VAL A 338 -13.25 17.87 6.37
N ASP A 339 -12.95 19.13 6.09
CA ASP A 339 -13.92 20.22 5.98
C ASP A 339 -14.14 20.55 4.50
N ALA A 340 -15.38 20.84 4.13
CA ALA A 340 -15.74 21.28 2.77
C ALA A 340 -16.61 22.52 2.82
N GLY A 341 -16.45 23.40 1.85
CA GLY A 341 -17.18 24.66 1.75
C GLY A 341 -17.20 25.19 0.34
N ALA A 342 -18.07 26.16 0.09
CA ALA A 342 -18.06 26.93 -1.14
C ALA A 342 -18.43 28.38 -0.83
N THR A 343 -17.99 29.30 -1.70
CA THR A 343 -18.08 30.75 -1.45
C THR A 343 -19.52 31.26 -1.35
N ARG A 344 -20.48 30.63 -2.03
CA ARG A 344 -21.88 31.07 -2.13
C ARG A 344 -22.86 30.02 -1.64
N THR A 345 -22.48 28.75 -1.66
CA THR A 345 -23.34 27.61 -1.32
C THR A 345 -22.82 26.89 -0.08
N ASN A 346 -23.70 26.61 0.88
CA ASN A 346 -23.33 25.77 2.01
C ASN A 346 -23.21 24.31 1.58
N ILE A 347 -22.07 23.69 1.86
CA ILE A 347 -21.85 22.26 1.64
C ILE A 347 -22.12 21.51 2.95
N PRO A 348 -23.07 20.56 2.99
CA PRO A 348 -23.27 19.71 4.15
C PRO A 348 -22.05 18.83 4.43
N ASP A 349 -21.91 18.37 5.68
CA ASP A 349 -20.85 17.43 6.07
C ASP A 349 -20.84 16.19 5.16
N GLY A 350 -19.64 15.84 4.70
CA GLY A 350 -19.42 14.68 3.87
C GLY A 350 -19.48 13.38 4.64
N VAL A 351 -19.60 12.29 3.90
CA VAL A 351 -19.71 10.94 4.44
C VAL A 351 -18.47 10.13 4.06
N ALA A 352 -17.83 9.51 5.05
CA ALA A 352 -16.72 8.59 4.81
C ALA A 352 -17.25 7.30 4.17
N VAL A 353 -16.88 7.05 2.91
CA VAL A 353 -17.31 5.87 2.13
C VAL A 353 -16.31 4.71 2.23
N GLU A 354 -15.05 5.01 2.49
CA GLU A 354 -13.98 4.08 2.90
C GLU A 354 -12.98 4.87 3.76
N ASP A 355 -11.99 4.20 4.35
CA ASP A 355 -10.95 4.90 5.12
C ASP A 355 -10.27 5.95 4.23
N GLY A 356 -10.29 7.21 4.67
CA GLY A 356 -9.67 8.33 3.94
C GLY A 356 -10.45 8.83 2.72
N ARG A 357 -11.58 8.25 2.32
CA ARG A 357 -12.39 8.74 1.19
C ARG A 357 -13.73 9.26 1.64
N PHE A 358 -14.06 10.46 1.19
CA PHE A 358 -15.23 11.22 1.61
C PHE A 358 -16.07 11.60 0.40
N ARG A 359 -17.38 11.38 0.50
CA ARG A 359 -18.36 11.82 -0.49
C ARG A 359 -19.11 13.03 0.05
N TYR A 360 -19.19 14.07 -0.77
CA TYR A 360 -19.91 15.30 -0.48
C TYR A 360 -20.99 15.54 -1.52
N ARG A 361 -21.85 16.51 -1.22
CA ARG A 361 -22.97 16.91 -2.06
C ARG A 361 -22.93 18.43 -2.27
N TYR A 362 -22.86 18.84 -3.53
CA TYR A 362 -22.91 20.24 -3.93
C TYR A 362 -24.27 20.55 -4.56
N ALA A 363 -25.01 21.51 -4.01
CA ALA A 363 -26.34 21.90 -4.47
C ALA A 363 -26.45 23.42 -4.65
N PRO A 364 -25.95 23.99 -5.75
CA PRO A 364 -25.91 25.43 -5.93
C PRO A 364 -27.30 26.01 -6.17
N ASN A 365 -27.55 27.20 -5.63
CA ASN A 365 -28.82 27.93 -5.79
C ASN A 365 -28.71 29.18 -6.68
N THR A 366 -27.49 29.52 -7.12
CA THR A 366 -27.20 30.70 -7.93
C THR A 366 -26.24 30.37 -9.06
N THR A 367 -26.42 31.03 -10.21
CA THR A 367 -25.59 30.84 -11.41
C THR A 367 -24.26 31.59 -11.31
N GLY A 368 -23.26 31.17 -12.09
CA GLY A 368 -21.97 31.85 -12.21
C GLY A 368 -20.81 31.01 -11.67
N GLU A 369 -19.60 31.57 -11.76
CA GLU A 369 -18.37 30.92 -11.31
C GLU A 369 -18.26 30.92 -9.78
N GLU A 370 -17.78 29.81 -9.24
CA GLU A 370 -17.51 29.60 -7.81
C GLU A 370 -16.50 28.47 -7.65
N SER A 371 -15.80 28.47 -6.52
CA SER A 371 -14.93 27.36 -6.14
C SER A 371 -15.57 26.56 -5.01
N VAL A 372 -15.50 25.24 -5.13
CA VAL A 372 -15.81 24.29 -4.06
C VAL A 372 -14.48 23.83 -3.47
N ASN A 373 -14.29 24.11 -2.19
CA ASN A 373 -13.03 23.92 -1.50
C ASN A 373 -13.15 22.82 -0.46
N VAL A 374 -12.13 21.98 -0.35
CA VAL A 374 -12.04 20.91 0.63
C VAL A 374 -10.65 20.93 1.25
N THR A 375 -10.55 20.71 2.56
CA THR A 375 -9.26 20.61 3.25
C THR A 375 -9.29 19.57 4.34
N TYR A 376 -8.15 18.95 4.63
CA TYR A 376 -7.91 18.27 5.91
C TYR A 376 -7.00 19.07 6.85
N GLY A 377 -6.60 20.28 6.43
CA GLY A 377 -5.77 21.20 7.20
C GLY A 377 -6.54 21.91 8.31
N ASP A 378 -5.80 22.59 9.18
CA ASP A 378 -6.39 23.44 10.23
C ASP A 378 -7.08 24.66 9.60
N THR A 379 -8.41 24.69 9.65
CA THR A 379 -9.26 25.77 9.08
C THR A 379 -9.12 27.13 9.78
N SER A 380 -8.38 27.20 10.90
CA SER A 380 -7.98 28.50 11.48
C SER A 380 -6.86 29.19 10.69
N VAL A 381 -6.19 28.45 9.81
CA VAL A 381 -5.18 28.97 8.87
C VAL A 381 -5.92 29.49 7.63
N PRO A 382 -5.73 30.77 7.22
CA PRO A 382 -6.48 31.38 6.12
C PRO A 382 -6.43 30.60 4.80
N GLU A 383 -5.31 29.94 4.51
CA GLU A 383 -5.10 29.14 3.32
C GLU A 383 -5.86 27.80 3.31
N HIS A 384 -6.40 27.37 4.45
CA HIS A 384 -7.26 26.20 4.59
C HIS A 384 -8.72 26.58 4.88
N ASP A 385 -9.04 27.86 5.03
CA ASP A 385 -10.42 28.28 5.28
C ASP A 385 -11.25 28.03 4.01
N VAL A 386 -12.01 26.94 4.00
CA VAL A 386 -12.83 26.49 2.86
C VAL A 386 -13.90 27.51 2.44
N SER A 387 -14.23 28.47 3.30
CA SER A 387 -15.15 29.58 3.01
C SER A 387 -14.43 30.91 2.77
N GLY A 388 -13.10 30.94 2.97
CA GLY A 388 -12.27 32.12 2.92
C GLY A 388 -11.73 32.41 1.53
N GLY A 389 -11.68 33.69 1.15
CA GLY A 389 -11.06 34.11 -0.13
C GLY A 389 -9.54 33.98 -0.19
N ALA A 390 -8.90 33.52 0.89
CA ALA A 390 -7.46 33.25 0.97
C ALA A 390 -7.12 31.76 0.82
N PHE A 391 -8.13 30.90 0.61
CA PHE A 391 -7.94 29.47 0.34
C PHE A 391 -6.97 29.27 -0.83
N ASP A 392 -6.01 28.37 -0.66
CA ASP A 392 -4.97 28.10 -1.65
C ASP A 392 -5.10 26.67 -2.16
N GLY A 393 -5.77 26.49 -3.30
CA GLY A 393 -5.97 25.19 -3.92
C GLY A 393 -4.68 24.48 -4.33
N SER A 394 -3.54 25.19 -4.44
CA SER A 394 -2.25 24.57 -4.84
C SER A 394 -1.51 23.85 -3.71
N ARG A 395 -2.12 23.78 -2.52
CA ARG A 395 -1.53 23.11 -1.36
C ARG A 395 -1.92 21.64 -1.35
N PRO A 396 -1.00 20.72 -1.04
CA PRO A 396 -1.33 19.30 -0.94
C PRO A 396 -2.47 18.99 0.03
N GLU A 397 -2.67 19.83 1.05
CA GLU A 397 -3.75 19.68 2.03
C GLU A 397 -5.16 19.95 1.49
N ASN A 398 -5.24 20.63 0.36
CA ASN A 398 -6.44 21.24 -0.17
C ASN A 398 -6.87 20.54 -1.47
N VAL A 399 -8.16 20.66 -1.78
CA VAL A 399 -8.75 20.34 -3.09
C VAL A 399 -9.65 21.49 -3.49
N GLN A 400 -9.53 21.97 -4.73
CA GLN A 400 -10.31 23.10 -5.24
C GLN A 400 -10.95 22.78 -6.58
N TYR A 401 -12.28 22.65 -6.58
CA TYR A 401 -13.05 22.53 -7.81
C TYR A 401 -13.49 23.90 -8.29
N ASP A 402 -13.01 24.31 -9.45
CA ASP A 402 -13.55 25.49 -10.14
C ASP A 402 -14.80 25.10 -10.94
N VAL A 403 -15.96 25.56 -10.46
CA VAL A 403 -17.25 25.20 -11.03
C VAL A 403 -17.93 26.40 -11.67
N ARG A 404 -18.53 26.18 -12.83
CA ARG A 404 -19.37 27.17 -13.51
C ARG A 404 -20.82 26.73 -13.47
N VAL A 405 -21.57 27.30 -12.52
CA VAL A 405 -22.99 26.95 -12.33
C VAL A 405 -23.86 27.56 -13.42
N GLN A 406 -24.65 26.73 -14.09
CA GLN A 406 -25.53 27.10 -15.19
C GLN A 406 -26.98 27.30 -14.73
N SER A 407 -27.74 28.13 -15.47
CA SER A 407 -29.19 28.24 -15.27
C SER A 407 -29.87 26.94 -15.68
N ALA A 408 -30.86 26.51 -14.90
CA ALA A 408 -31.81 25.50 -15.35
C ALA A 408 -32.69 26.12 -16.47
N GLY A 409 -32.27 25.95 -17.73
CA GLY A 409 -33.04 26.30 -18.94
C GLY A 409 -32.68 27.62 -19.66
N GLY A 410 -32.44 27.51 -20.98
CA GLY A 410 -32.53 28.63 -21.94
C GLY A 410 -31.41 28.77 -22.98
N GLY A 411 -31.23 27.82 -23.91
CA GLY A 411 -30.48 28.05 -25.14
C GLY A 411 -31.32 28.79 -26.20
N GLY A 412 -30.93 30.00 -26.60
CA GLY A 412 -31.40 30.66 -27.84
C GLY A 412 -30.42 30.39 -28.99
N ASP A 413 -30.75 30.40 -30.28
CA ASP A 413 -31.87 30.94 -31.02
C ASP A 413 -31.87 30.24 -32.41
N GLY A 414 -33.01 29.68 -32.85
CA GLY A 414 -33.09 28.97 -34.14
C GLY A 414 -34.53 28.54 -34.46
N GLY A 415 -35.31 29.46 -35.04
CA GLY A 415 -36.73 29.27 -35.30
C GLY A 415 -37.08 28.01 -36.11
N GLY A 416 -37.92 27.18 -35.53
CA GLY A 416 -38.58 26.05 -36.19
C GLY A 416 -39.75 25.58 -35.34
N THR A 417 -40.98 25.88 -35.77
CA THR A 417 -42.21 25.32 -35.21
C THR A 417 -42.20 23.80 -35.34
N GLY A 418 -42.12 23.11 -34.20
CA GLY A 418 -42.36 21.68 -34.06
C GLY A 418 -42.40 21.35 -32.57
N GLY A 419 -43.56 20.90 -32.07
CA GLY A 419 -43.69 20.44 -30.69
C GLY A 419 -42.80 19.22 -30.46
N GLY A 420 -41.98 19.30 -29.41
CA GLY A 420 -41.13 18.25 -28.89
C GLY A 420 -40.76 18.62 -27.47
N ASP A 421 -40.83 17.64 -26.57
CA ASP A 421 -40.53 17.74 -25.15
C ASP A 421 -39.29 18.60 -24.87
N ASP A 422 -39.49 19.66 -24.08
CA ASP A 422 -38.40 20.42 -23.48
C ASP A 422 -37.90 19.63 -22.26
N GLY A 423 -36.74 19.01 -22.44
CA GLY A 423 -36.10 18.20 -21.41
C GLY A 423 -35.40 19.02 -20.33
N ASP A 424 -35.13 18.28 -19.26
CA ASP A 424 -34.04 18.47 -18.31
C ASP A 424 -34.27 19.58 -17.27
N THR A 425 -35.23 19.33 -16.38
CA THR A 425 -35.18 19.70 -14.96
C THR A 425 -34.79 18.45 -14.16
N SER A 426 -34.09 18.56 -13.02
CA SER A 426 -33.98 17.39 -12.14
C SER A 426 -35.39 17.04 -11.68
N ALA A 427 -35.90 15.86 -12.04
CA ALA A 427 -37.27 15.45 -11.76
C ALA A 427 -37.55 15.27 -10.25
N ILE A 428 -36.53 15.09 -9.41
CA ILE A 428 -36.71 14.83 -7.97
C ILE A 428 -35.79 15.67 -7.10
N THR A 429 -36.28 16.02 -5.91
CA THR A 429 -35.50 16.55 -4.79
C THR A 429 -35.81 15.81 -3.47
N ILE A 430 -34.78 15.36 -2.75
CA ILE A 430 -34.88 14.85 -1.37
C ILE A 430 -34.96 16.06 -0.43
N THR A 431 -36.18 16.43 -0.03
CA THR A 431 -36.43 17.61 0.82
C THR A 431 -36.20 17.36 2.31
N ARG A 432 -36.19 16.09 2.74
CA ARG A 432 -35.87 15.71 4.11
C ARG A 432 -35.17 14.37 4.15
N PHE A 433 -34.02 14.34 4.82
CA PHE A 433 -33.35 13.11 5.19
C PHE A 433 -32.84 13.20 6.63
N ASN A 434 -33.61 12.69 7.59
CA ASN A 434 -33.25 12.69 9.01
C ASN A 434 -32.83 11.29 9.44
N VAL A 435 -31.64 11.19 10.03
CA VAL A 435 -31.11 9.92 10.57
C VAL A 435 -30.85 10.10 12.05
N ASN A 436 -31.45 9.24 12.87
CA ASN A 436 -31.12 9.12 14.28
C ASN A 436 -30.20 7.91 14.47
N ASP A 437 -28.99 8.19 14.92
CA ASP A 437 -28.00 7.18 15.24
C ASP A 437 -28.08 6.78 16.72
N ASN A 438 -28.31 5.49 16.98
CA ASN A 438 -28.35 4.87 18.31
C ASN A 438 -27.36 3.70 18.40
N SER A 439 -26.30 3.75 17.61
CA SER A 439 -25.29 2.70 17.51
C SER A 439 -24.51 2.50 18.82
N ASN A 440 -23.99 1.29 19.00
CA ASN A 440 -23.16 0.91 20.14
C ASN A 440 -21.93 0.10 19.66
N PRO A 441 -20.97 -0.27 20.53
CA PRO A 441 -19.75 -0.96 20.10
C PRO A 441 -19.97 -2.32 19.41
N ALA A 442 -21.12 -2.96 19.59
CA ALA A 442 -21.43 -4.26 18.99
C ALA A 442 -22.36 -4.17 17.77
N HIS A 443 -23.19 -3.12 17.68
CA HIS A 443 -24.24 -2.98 16.68
C HIS A 443 -24.31 -1.57 16.09
N VAL A 444 -24.61 -1.48 14.80
CA VAL A 444 -24.98 -0.25 14.10
C VAL A 444 -26.50 -0.17 14.11
N ARG A 445 -27.04 0.88 14.73
CA ARG A 445 -28.49 1.07 14.89
C ARG A 445 -28.87 2.46 14.42
N ALA A 446 -29.67 2.53 13.38
CA ALA A 446 -30.10 3.79 12.81
C ALA A 446 -31.59 3.75 12.45
N SER A 447 -32.30 4.85 12.70
CA SER A 447 -33.63 5.08 12.14
C SER A 447 -33.58 6.24 11.18
N ALA A 448 -34.08 6.08 9.97
CA ALA A 448 -34.08 7.10 8.95
C ALA A 448 -35.51 7.47 8.54
N GLN A 449 -35.75 8.76 8.34
CA GLN A 449 -36.96 9.30 7.74
C GLN A 449 -36.57 10.12 6.50
N VAL A 450 -37.17 9.75 5.38
CA VAL A 450 -36.93 10.35 4.07
C VAL A 450 -38.22 10.96 3.55
N THR A 451 -38.16 12.18 3.04
CA THR A 451 -39.18 12.78 2.20
C THR A 451 -38.52 13.26 0.91
N ALA A 452 -39.08 12.86 -0.22
CA ALA A 452 -38.72 13.33 -1.54
C ALA A 452 -39.95 13.99 -2.18
N GLU A 453 -39.70 14.99 -3.01
CA GLU A 453 -40.69 15.74 -3.77
C GLU A 453 -40.28 15.74 -5.24
N ASP A 454 -41.28 15.62 -6.10
CA ASP A 454 -41.14 15.79 -7.53
C ASP A 454 -40.91 17.29 -7.78
N ALA A 455 -39.87 17.59 -8.55
CA ALA A 455 -39.38 18.92 -8.82
C ALA A 455 -39.79 19.44 -10.20
N ASP A 456 -40.28 18.59 -11.11
CA ASP A 456 -40.78 19.01 -12.42
C ASP A 456 -42.31 18.99 -12.54
N GLY A 457 -43.00 18.33 -11.60
CA GLY A 457 -44.44 18.43 -11.39
C GLY A 457 -45.26 17.52 -12.31
N ASP A 458 -44.67 16.46 -12.85
CA ASP A 458 -45.37 15.42 -13.59
C ASP A 458 -45.93 14.28 -12.70
N ASP A 459 -45.64 14.36 -11.39
CA ASP A 459 -46.04 13.47 -10.32
C ASP A 459 -45.61 12.01 -10.53
N ASP A 460 -44.38 11.73 -10.95
CA ASP A 460 -43.98 10.40 -11.40
C ASP A 460 -42.93 9.64 -10.52
N ILE A 461 -42.65 10.13 -9.30
CA ILE A 461 -41.74 9.45 -8.35
C ILE A 461 -42.10 7.96 -8.25
N ARG A 462 -41.11 7.11 -8.55
CA ARG A 462 -41.30 5.68 -8.72
C ARG A 462 -40.86 4.87 -7.51
N ARG A 463 -39.71 5.19 -6.92
CA ARG A 463 -39.15 4.36 -5.85
C ARG A 463 -38.32 5.16 -4.89
N VAL A 464 -38.50 4.90 -3.59
CA VAL A 464 -37.56 5.32 -2.55
C VAL A 464 -36.94 4.05 -1.94
N THR A 465 -35.62 3.96 -1.98
CA THR A 465 -34.82 2.90 -1.35
C THR A 465 -33.97 3.54 -0.26
N VAL A 466 -33.90 2.91 0.91
CA VAL A 466 -33.03 3.31 2.02
C VAL A 466 -32.22 2.10 2.44
N GLU A 467 -30.91 2.25 2.47
CA GLU A 467 -29.93 1.19 2.66
C GLU A 467 -28.99 1.54 3.82
N LEU A 468 -28.61 0.55 4.62
CA LEU A 468 -27.43 0.62 5.48
C LEU A 468 -26.26 0.05 4.71
N VAL A 469 -25.22 0.85 4.51
CA VAL A 469 -24.05 0.51 3.70
C VAL A 469 -22.80 0.60 4.56
N ASP A 470 -21.86 -0.33 4.40
CA ASP A 470 -20.56 -0.30 5.09
C ASP A 470 -19.48 0.46 4.30
N GLY A 471 -18.30 0.60 4.91
CA GLY A 471 -17.15 1.31 4.36
C GLY A 471 -16.46 0.60 3.18
N THR A 472 -17.00 -0.53 2.71
CA THR A 472 -16.59 -1.18 1.46
C THR A 472 -17.59 -0.94 0.33
N GLY A 473 -18.70 -0.25 0.63
CA GLY A 473 -19.83 -0.07 -0.27
C GLY A 473 -20.82 -1.24 -0.27
N ALA A 474 -20.69 -2.21 0.64
CA ALA A 474 -21.62 -3.33 0.72
C ALA A 474 -22.90 -2.92 1.44
N VAL A 475 -24.05 -3.22 0.82
CA VAL A 475 -25.37 -3.03 1.44
C VAL A 475 -25.58 -4.12 2.48
N LEU A 476 -25.62 -3.74 3.75
CA LEU A 476 -25.83 -4.63 4.89
C LEU A 476 -27.32 -4.94 5.09
N ASP A 477 -28.17 -3.93 4.94
CA ASP A 477 -29.63 -4.02 5.04
C ASP A 477 -30.27 -2.97 4.14
N SER A 478 -31.46 -3.23 3.62
CA SER A 478 -32.18 -2.30 2.76
C SER A 478 -33.70 -2.43 2.87
N THR A 479 -34.36 -1.30 2.68
CA THR A 479 -35.82 -1.21 2.58
C THR A 479 -36.18 -0.33 1.40
N SER A 480 -37.10 -0.78 0.57
CA SER A 480 -37.58 -0.02 -0.57
C SER A 480 -39.09 0.06 -0.59
N ARG A 481 -39.60 1.14 -1.17
CA ARG A 481 -41.01 1.34 -1.43
C ARG A 481 -41.19 1.86 -2.84
N GLU A 482 -41.96 1.12 -3.62
CA GLU A 482 -42.43 1.54 -4.93
C GLU A 482 -43.68 2.44 -4.75
N TYR A 483 -43.75 3.46 -5.58
CA TYR A 483 -44.83 4.43 -5.68
C TYR A 483 -45.40 4.38 -7.11
N GLY A 484 -46.67 4.70 -7.25
CA GLY A 484 -47.37 4.63 -8.54
C GLY A 484 -47.39 5.95 -9.29
N GLY A 485 -46.31 6.74 -9.21
CA GLY A 485 -46.27 8.15 -9.58
C GLY A 485 -46.94 9.00 -8.50
N VAL A 486 -46.13 9.72 -7.72
CA VAL A 486 -46.60 10.65 -6.70
C VAL A 486 -45.75 11.91 -6.68
N SER A 487 -46.37 13.05 -6.40
CA SER A 487 -45.68 14.33 -6.23
C SER A 487 -44.78 14.40 -4.99
N SER A 488 -45.01 13.51 -4.01
CA SER A 488 -44.21 13.41 -2.79
C SER A 488 -44.24 12.01 -2.22
N ALA A 489 -43.06 11.50 -1.87
CA ALA A 489 -42.84 10.19 -1.31
C ALA A 489 -42.20 10.30 0.07
N THR A 490 -42.76 9.61 1.08
CA THR A 490 -42.17 9.51 2.42
C THR A 490 -41.93 8.06 2.81
N HIS A 491 -40.68 7.73 3.15
CA HIS A 491 -40.27 6.40 3.56
C HIS A 491 -39.50 6.44 4.88
N ASN A 492 -39.73 5.45 5.75
CA ASN A 492 -39.00 5.31 7.00
C ASN A 492 -38.28 3.96 7.02
N ALA A 493 -37.06 3.95 7.54
CA ALA A 493 -36.23 2.77 7.68
C ALA A 493 -35.71 2.63 9.11
N ASN A 494 -35.52 1.39 9.57
CA ASN A 494 -34.85 1.09 10.83
C ASN A 494 -33.88 -0.06 10.60
N PHE A 495 -32.66 0.09 11.08
CA PHE A 495 -31.57 -0.87 10.90
C PHE A 495 -31.01 -1.29 12.27
N ASP A 496 -30.66 -2.58 12.43
CA ASP A 496 -29.92 -3.11 13.60
C ASP A 496 -29.00 -4.25 13.16
N GLU A 497 -27.79 -3.89 12.73
CA GLU A 497 -26.80 -4.83 12.20
C GLU A 497 -25.58 -4.96 13.09
N LYS A 498 -24.93 -6.14 13.07
CA LYS A 498 -23.68 -6.35 13.83
C LYS A 498 -22.53 -5.57 13.19
N ARG A 499 -21.68 -4.96 14.01
CA ARG A 499 -20.46 -4.31 13.51
C ARG A 499 -19.47 -5.33 12.94
N THR A 500 -18.99 -5.06 11.73
CA THR A 500 -17.90 -5.78 11.05
C THR A 500 -16.63 -4.92 11.05
N ALA A 501 -16.47 -4.00 10.09
CA ALA A 501 -15.37 -3.05 9.97
C ALA A 501 -15.73 -1.92 8.98
N GLY A 502 -15.23 -0.70 9.24
CA GLY A 502 -15.40 0.47 8.36
C GLY A 502 -16.49 1.44 8.83
N PRO A 503 -16.51 2.68 8.29
CA PRO A 503 -17.61 3.61 8.52
C PRO A 503 -18.94 3.01 8.03
N TYR A 504 -20.06 3.39 8.64
CA TYR A 504 -21.39 2.97 8.17
C TYR A 504 -22.18 4.20 7.74
N VAL A 505 -23.00 4.03 6.73
CA VAL A 505 -23.78 5.11 6.14
C VAL A 505 -25.20 4.63 5.90
N VAL A 506 -26.17 5.46 6.20
CA VAL A 506 -27.52 5.28 5.66
C VAL A 506 -27.54 5.99 4.31
N ARG A 507 -27.79 5.24 3.24
CA ARG A 507 -27.97 5.75 1.87
C ARG A 507 -29.45 5.76 1.53
N VAL A 508 -29.89 6.81 0.85
CA VAL A 508 -31.22 6.97 0.28
C VAL A 508 -31.04 7.10 -1.21
N THR A 509 -31.80 6.33 -1.98
CA THR A 509 -31.89 6.44 -3.43
C THR A 509 -33.35 6.66 -3.79
N VAL A 510 -33.66 7.74 -4.48
CA VAL A 510 -34.98 8.04 -5.02
C VAL A 510 -34.90 7.96 -6.53
N ILE A 511 -35.84 7.25 -7.14
CA ILE A 511 -35.92 7.06 -8.59
C ILE A 511 -37.24 7.63 -9.08
N ASP A 512 -37.12 8.36 -10.16
CA ASP A 512 -38.15 9.01 -10.94
C ASP A 512 -38.49 8.22 -12.22
N SER A 513 -39.66 8.41 -12.82
CA SER A 513 -40.00 7.67 -14.06
C SER A 513 -39.52 8.37 -15.33
N ASP A 514 -38.94 9.56 -15.21
CA ASP A 514 -38.48 10.36 -16.35
C ASP A 514 -37.25 9.82 -17.10
N SER A 515 -37.00 10.42 -18.27
CA SER A 515 -35.78 10.17 -19.05
C SER A 515 -34.52 10.66 -18.29
N PRO A 516 -33.43 9.88 -18.24
CA PRO A 516 -32.32 10.10 -17.32
C PRO A 516 -31.63 11.49 -17.47
N PRO A 517 -31.09 12.07 -16.37
CA PRO A 517 -30.83 11.43 -15.07
C PRO A 517 -32.02 11.54 -14.09
N ASN A 518 -32.59 10.39 -13.72
CA ASN A 518 -33.85 10.27 -12.98
C ASN A 518 -33.65 9.59 -11.60
N GLU A 519 -32.47 9.79 -11.00
CA GLU A 519 -32.10 9.22 -9.70
C GLU A 519 -31.45 10.29 -8.83
N GLU A 520 -31.90 10.36 -7.58
CA GLU A 520 -31.30 11.19 -6.56
C GLU A 520 -30.83 10.36 -5.36
N VAL A 521 -29.58 10.58 -4.94
CA VAL A 521 -28.97 9.86 -3.82
C VAL A 521 -28.54 10.82 -2.71
N GLU A 522 -28.83 10.46 -1.46
CA GLU A 522 -28.30 11.12 -0.25
C GLU A 522 -27.75 10.11 0.75
N GLU A 523 -26.70 10.48 1.47
CA GLU A 523 -26.07 9.63 2.49
C GLU A 523 -25.85 10.39 3.80
N LYS A 524 -25.96 9.68 4.92
CA LYS A 524 -25.60 10.19 6.25
C LYS A 524 -24.84 9.14 7.03
N ARG A 525 -23.76 9.58 7.68
CA ARG A 525 -22.93 8.72 8.54
C ARG A 525 -23.71 8.25 9.76
N VAL A 526 -23.50 6.98 10.12
CA VAL A 526 -23.97 6.35 11.36
C VAL A 526 -22.90 5.39 11.90
N GLY A 527 -23.02 4.96 13.15
CA GLY A 527 -22.15 3.93 13.72
C GLY A 527 -21.16 4.49 14.73
#